data_AF-A0A1R3RA86-F1
#
_entry.id   AF-A0A1R3RA86-F1
#
_cell.length_a   1.000
_cell.length_b   1.000
_cell.length_c   1.000
_cell.angle_alpha   90.00
_cell.angle_beta   90.00
_cell.angle_gamma   90.00
#
_symmetry.space_group_name_H-M   'P 1'
#
loop_
_entity.id
_entity.type
_entity.pdbx_description
1 polymer ?
#
loop_
_entity_poly.entity_id
_entity_poly.type
_entity_poly.pdbx_seq_one_letter_code
_entity_poly.pdbx_strand_id
1 'polypeptide(L)'
;MAIGGPLALLISVAALWDGILSWRNVRILHTERQLLKALRLQHLDPSTPTPVDQAAVQLIDRRLGVSFRELGSELIDRVVMDVFLGIGALLVGTGTIMAIWGAHRYIYYISNLLSGFVGNSFAAAYGVLNAVWSVYLIWRFHGHDRACMRSSAAAPFRDRLHRRFQYFKWHSLVSGITGLVAGAASMLTCKRWWGYVMLIPCMLLEVGCNQFWRVQLGYDRPIVTEHPHWGLIPDYRESKEDEEEDSILLDTLASVIGMQNALTPLPTSMIDVDWTSLDSLLSFIVNNHLFDSLCGWLATHSSVPIDFKNGMFRLSVEYKEMTLTLADFRSLPDTERPQLHQLCRDFLYTEGRQVMLGRERYLLEMVGYTAWKDG
;
A
#
# COMPACT_ATOMS: atom_id res chain seq x y z
N MET A 1 6.35 -18.32 -31.50
CA MET A 1 7.00 -19.30 -30.61
C MET A 1 8.41 -18.90 -30.22
N ALA A 2 9.33 -18.64 -31.18
CA ALA A 2 10.72 -18.27 -30.88
C ALA A 2 10.91 -16.98 -30.05
N ILE A 3 9.97 -16.03 -30.15
CA ILE A 3 9.99 -14.79 -29.34
C ILE A 3 9.19 -14.97 -28.03
N GLY A 4 7.99 -15.56 -28.13
CA GLY A 4 7.10 -15.70 -26.97
C GLY A 4 7.60 -16.64 -25.87
N GLY A 5 8.30 -17.72 -26.21
CA GLY A 5 8.87 -18.66 -25.23
C GLY A 5 9.91 -17.99 -24.33
N PRO A 6 10.98 -17.39 -24.89
CA PRO A 6 11.96 -16.63 -24.11
C PRO A 6 11.36 -15.46 -23.32
N LEU A 7 10.39 -14.73 -23.90
CA LEU A 7 9.71 -13.65 -23.19
C LEU A 7 8.93 -14.17 -21.96
N ALA A 8 8.22 -15.30 -22.09
CA ALA A 8 7.53 -15.92 -20.97
C ALA A 8 8.51 -16.36 -19.86
N LEU A 9 9.68 -16.90 -20.24
CA LEU A 9 10.72 -17.22 -19.26
C LEU A 9 11.25 -15.97 -18.55
N LEU A 10 11.48 -14.87 -19.27
CA LEU A 10 11.89 -13.60 -18.66
C LEU A 10 10.83 -13.09 -17.67
N ILE A 11 9.56 -13.14 -18.06
CA ILE A 11 8.42 -12.80 -17.19
C ILE A 11 8.40 -13.69 -15.93
N SER A 12 8.71 -14.98 -16.04
CA SER A 12 8.76 -15.86 -14.86
C SER A 12 9.86 -15.45 -13.86
N VAL A 13 10.98 -14.92 -14.33
CA VAL A 13 12.05 -14.40 -13.46
C VAL A 13 11.62 -13.09 -12.80
N ALA A 14 10.98 -12.20 -13.57
CA ALA A 14 10.40 -10.96 -13.03
C ALA A 14 9.35 -11.26 -11.95
N ALA A 15 8.44 -12.20 -12.21
CA ALA A 15 7.42 -12.64 -11.25
C ALA A 15 8.05 -13.25 -9.98
N LEU A 16 9.16 -13.98 -10.10
CA LEU A 16 9.88 -14.48 -8.94
C LEU A 16 10.45 -13.33 -8.08
N TRP A 17 11.05 -12.32 -8.69
CA TRP A 17 11.57 -11.16 -7.95
C TRP A 17 10.44 -10.35 -7.30
N ASP A 18 9.37 -10.06 -8.04
CA ASP A 18 8.21 -9.35 -7.50
C ASP A 18 7.56 -10.15 -6.36
N GLY A 19 7.43 -11.46 -6.51
CA GLY A 19 6.92 -12.35 -5.47
C GLY A 19 7.79 -12.35 -4.20
N ILE A 20 9.12 -12.27 -4.33
CA ILE A 20 10.03 -12.12 -3.17
C ILE A 20 9.81 -10.79 -2.47
N LEU A 21 9.63 -9.69 -3.21
CA LEU A 21 9.38 -8.36 -2.65
C LEU A 21 8.02 -8.32 -1.93
N SER A 22 6.96 -8.79 -2.57
CA SER A 22 5.64 -8.88 -1.95
C SER A 22 5.61 -9.84 -0.76
N TRP A 23 6.41 -10.92 -0.76
CA TRP A 23 6.55 -11.78 0.41
C TRP A 23 7.17 -11.06 1.62
N ARG A 24 8.10 -10.12 1.38
CA ARG A 24 8.64 -9.29 2.47
C ARG A 24 7.56 -8.40 3.06
N ASN A 25 6.71 -7.80 2.22
CA ASN A 25 5.57 -7.01 2.67
C ASN A 25 4.59 -7.85 3.49
N VAL A 26 4.23 -9.04 3.00
CA VAL A 26 3.38 -10.00 3.72
C VAL A 26 3.98 -10.36 5.08
N ARG A 27 5.29 -10.61 5.15
CA ARG A 27 5.97 -10.93 6.41
C ARG A 27 5.91 -9.76 7.40
N ILE A 28 6.14 -8.54 6.94
CA ILE A 28 6.05 -7.34 7.76
C ILE A 28 4.63 -7.17 8.33
N LEU A 29 3.61 -7.26 7.46
CA LEU A 29 2.20 -7.15 7.86
C LEU A 29 1.77 -8.28 8.80
N HIS A 30 2.29 -9.48 8.60
CA HIS A 30 2.03 -10.63 9.46
C HIS A 30 2.64 -10.43 10.85
N THR A 31 3.89 -9.97 10.94
CA THR A 31 4.55 -9.67 12.21
C THR A 31 3.82 -8.56 12.97
N GLU A 32 3.44 -7.47 12.29
CA GLU A 32 2.63 -6.41 12.88
C GLU A 32 1.31 -6.96 13.43
N ARG A 33 0.64 -7.82 12.67
CA ARG A 33 -0.62 -8.45 13.10
C ARG A 33 -0.43 -9.32 14.33
N GLN A 34 0.66 -10.07 14.43
CA GLN A 34 0.97 -10.88 15.62
C GLN A 34 1.22 -9.99 16.83
N LEU A 35 1.98 -8.91 16.66
CA LEU A 35 2.27 -7.93 17.70
C LEU A 35 0.98 -7.24 18.19
N LEU A 36 0.09 -6.82 17.27
CA LEU A 36 -1.21 -6.23 17.63
C LEU A 36 -2.10 -7.21 18.39
N LYS A 37 -2.10 -8.50 18.02
CA LYS A 37 -2.83 -9.53 18.78
C LYS A 37 -2.24 -9.74 20.18
N ALA A 38 -0.91 -9.72 20.31
CA ALA A 38 -0.25 -9.81 21.61
C ALA A 38 -0.58 -8.59 22.49
N LEU A 39 -0.48 -7.37 21.95
CA LEU A 39 -0.88 -6.14 22.64
C LEU A 39 -2.34 -6.18 23.08
N ARG A 40 -3.25 -6.65 22.21
CA ARG A 40 -4.66 -6.84 22.56
C ARG A 40 -4.85 -7.75 23.77
N LEU A 41 -4.15 -8.89 23.79
CA LEU A 41 -4.23 -9.84 24.90
C LEU A 41 -3.68 -9.24 26.20
N GLN A 42 -2.59 -8.46 26.12
CA GLN A 42 -2.01 -7.78 27.27
C GLN A 42 -2.97 -6.75 27.88
N HIS A 43 -3.67 -5.95 27.06
CA HIS A 43 -4.63 -4.96 27.55
C HIS A 43 -5.91 -5.60 28.13
N LEU A 44 -6.21 -6.84 27.73
CA LEU A 44 -7.37 -7.61 28.22
C LEU A 44 -7.03 -8.51 29.41
N ASP A 45 -5.75 -8.59 29.83
CA ASP A 45 -5.34 -9.48 30.91
C ASP A 45 -5.80 -8.92 32.27
N PRO A 46 -6.71 -9.61 32.99
CA PRO A 46 -7.22 -9.16 34.28
C PRO A 46 -6.15 -9.18 35.39
N SER A 47 -4.98 -9.77 35.13
CA SER A 47 -3.85 -9.85 36.06
C SER A 47 -3.07 -8.53 36.16
N THR A 48 -3.32 -7.58 35.25
CA THR A 48 -2.62 -6.30 35.17
C THR A 48 -3.28 -5.30 36.13
N PRO A 49 -2.53 -4.61 37.01
CA PRO A 49 -3.10 -3.68 38.00
C PRO A 49 -3.63 -2.37 37.40
N THR A 50 -3.46 -2.15 36.10
CA THR A 50 -3.95 -0.98 35.36
C THR A 50 -5.39 -1.21 34.90
N PRO A 51 -6.28 -0.20 34.99
CA PRO A 51 -7.63 -0.31 34.45
C PRO A 51 -7.58 -0.63 32.95
N VAL A 52 -8.50 -1.47 32.48
CA VAL A 52 -8.60 -1.85 31.06
C VAL A 52 -8.92 -0.59 30.26
N ASP A 53 -7.95 -0.15 29.46
CA ASP A 53 -8.13 0.93 28.50
C ASP A 53 -8.91 0.42 27.29
N GLN A 54 -10.24 0.57 27.36
CA GLN A 54 -11.16 0.16 26.31
C GLN A 54 -10.86 0.89 24.98
N ALA A 55 -10.37 2.13 25.03
CA ALA A 55 -10.05 2.93 23.85
C ALA A 55 -8.85 2.34 23.09
N ALA A 56 -7.79 1.96 23.81
CA ALA A 56 -6.63 1.28 23.22
C ALA A 56 -7.02 -0.05 22.57
N VAL A 57 -7.89 -0.85 23.23
CA VAL A 57 -8.37 -2.13 22.68
C VAL A 57 -9.20 -1.91 21.40
N GLN A 58 -10.05 -0.89 21.36
CA GLN A 58 -10.82 -0.54 20.16
C GLN A 58 -9.90 -0.10 19.02
N LEU A 59 -8.90 0.74 19.27
CA LEU A 59 -7.92 1.17 18.28
C LEU A 59 -7.15 -0.03 17.69
N ILE A 60 -6.72 -0.96 18.55
CA ILE A 60 -6.06 -2.20 18.13
C ILE A 60 -7.00 -3.04 17.25
N ASP A 61 -8.26 -3.19 17.64
CA ASP A 61 -9.26 -3.92 16.86
C ASP A 61 -9.49 -3.29 15.48
N ARG A 62 -9.55 -1.95 15.40
CA ARG A 62 -9.69 -1.21 14.14
C ARG A 62 -8.51 -1.50 13.21
N ARG A 63 -7.29 -1.43 13.74
CA ARG A 63 -6.05 -1.69 12.99
C ARG A 63 -5.94 -3.15 12.56
N LEU A 64 -6.36 -4.09 13.40
CA LEU A 64 -6.46 -5.52 13.05
C LEU A 64 -7.47 -5.76 11.92
N GLY A 65 -8.56 -4.98 11.89
CA GLY A 65 -9.55 -5.00 10.82
C GLY A 65 -8.97 -4.60 9.47
N VAL A 66 -8.26 -3.47 9.41
CA VAL A 66 -7.60 -2.96 8.20
C VAL A 66 -6.44 -3.87 7.78
N SER A 67 -5.61 -4.30 8.74
CA SER A 67 -4.49 -5.22 8.51
C SER A 67 -4.94 -6.55 7.86
N PHE A 68 -6.14 -7.06 8.19
CA PHE A 68 -6.65 -8.28 7.54
C PHE A 68 -6.86 -8.07 6.03
N ARG A 69 -7.41 -6.92 5.63
CA ARG A 69 -7.59 -6.59 4.22
C ARG A 69 -6.26 -6.35 3.53
N GLU A 70 -5.37 -5.56 4.13
CA GLU A 70 -4.03 -5.28 3.58
C GLU A 70 -3.25 -6.56 3.34
N LEU A 71 -3.18 -7.43 4.35
CA LEU A 71 -2.50 -8.73 4.26
C LEU A 71 -3.14 -9.63 3.19
N GLY A 72 -4.47 -9.65 3.13
CA GLY A 72 -5.20 -10.46 2.15
C GLY A 72 -4.96 -10.00 0.72
N SER A 73 -4.99 -8.69 0.46
CA SER A 73 -4.69 -8.13 -0.87
C SER A 73 -3.23 -8.31 -1.25
N GLU A 74 -2.28 -8.10 -0.33
CA GLU A 74 -0.87 -8.34 -0.65
C GLU A 74 -0.61 -9.84 -0.90
N LEU A 75 -1.26 -10.74 -0.16
CA LEU A 75 -1.12 -12.17 -0.35
C LEU A 75 -1.78 -12.63 -1.66
N ILE A 76 -3.03 -12.30 -1.90
CA ILE A 76 -3.81 -12.83 -3.03
C ILE A 76 -3.50 -12.06 -4.32
N ASP A 77 -3.59 -10.73 -4.28
CA ASP A 77 -3.48 -9.87 -5.47
C ASP A 77 -2.01 -9.68 -5.92
N ARG A 78 -1.02 -10.01 -5.08
CA ARG A 78 0.41 -9.96 -5.43
C ARG A 78 1.08 -11.33 -5.36
N VAL A 79 1.26 -11.91 -4.17
CA VAL A 79 2.06 -13.15 -4.01
C VAL A 79 1.46 -14.33 -4.78
N VAL A 80 0.16 -14.61 -4.60
CA VAL A 80 -0.49 -15.73 -5.28
C VAL A 80 -0.52 -15.49 -6.79
N MET A 81 -0.78 -14.25 -7.23
CA MET A 81 -0.68 -13.87 -8.64
C MET A 81 0.70 -14.20 -9.21
N ASP A 82 1.77 -13.69 -8.58
CA ASP A 82 3.15 -13.85 -9.06
C ASP A 82 3.59 -15.31 -9.07
N VAL A 83 3.19 -16.09 -8.06
CA VAL A 83 3.48 -17.54 -8.01
C VAL A 83 2.76 -18.28 -9.14
N PHE A 84 1.45 -18.06 -9.31
CA PHE A 84 0.66 -18.79 -10.30
C PHE A 84 1.05 -18.38 -11.72
N LEU A 85 1.12 -17.07 -12.00
CA LEU A 85 1.50 -16.56 -13.31
C LEU A 85 2.99 -16.82 -13.61
N GLY A 86 3.87 -16.78 -12.61
CA GLY A 86 5.29 -17.11 -12.76
C GLY A 86 5.51 -18.58 -13.10
N ILE A 87 4.89 -19.51 -12.37
CA ILE A 87 4.92 -20.95 -12.68
C ILE A 87 4.28 -21.21 -14.04
N GLY A 88 3.12 -20.60 -14.31
CA GLY A 88 2.46 -20.70 -15.61
C GLY A 88 3.36 -20.25 -16.75
N ALA A 89 4.01 -19.09 -16.62
CA ALA A 89 4.93 -18.53 -17.61
C ALA A 89 6.18 -19.41 -17.80
N LEU A 90 6.71 -20.00 -16.72
CA LEU A 90 7.82 -20.95 -16.80
C LEU A 90 7.43 -22.20 -17.62
N LEU A 91 6.29 -22.81 -17.32
CA LEU A 91 5.81 -24.00 -18.03
C LEU A 91 5.47 -23.69 -19.49
N VAL A 92 4.85 -22.53 -19.76
CA VAL A 92 4.55 -22.07 -21.12
C VAL A 92 5.83 -21.79 -21.90
N GLY A 93 6.80 -21.11 -21.29
CA GLY A 93 8.09 -20.78 -21.89
C GLY A 93 8.89 -22.03 -22.25
N THR A 94 9.06 -22.93 -21.28
CA THR A 94 9.76 -24.21 -21.48
C THR A 94 9.06 -25.07 -22.52
N GLY A 95 7.73 -25.23 -22.43
CA GLY A 95 6.95 -25.95 -23.43
C GLY A 95 7.14 -25.37 -24.83
N THR A 96 7.09 -24.04 -24.98
CA THR A 96 7.27 -23.36 -26.27
C THR A 96 8.66 -23.56 -26.86
N ILE A 97 9.72 -23.55 -26.05
CA ILE A 97 11.09 -23.82 -26.53
C ILE A 97 11.24 -25.28 -26.93
N MET A 98 10.68 -26.22 -26.15
CA MET A 98 10.67 -27.64 -26.48
C MET A 98 9.93 -27.92 -27.80
N ALA A 99 8.89 -27.15 -28.14
CA ALA A 99 8.18 -27.29 -29.43
C ALA A 99 9.09 -26.99 -30.63
N ILE A 100 9.98 -26.00 -30.50
CA ILE A 100 10.86 -25.56 -31.59
C ILE A 100 11.92 -26.63 -31.92
N TRP A 101 12.42 -27.32 -30.89
CA TRP A 101 13.47 -28.33 -31.01
C TRP A 101 12.94 -29.77 -31.05
N GLY A 102 11.61 -29.95 -30.96
CA GLY A 102 10.94 -31.24 -30.83
C GLY A 102 10.84 -32.02 -32.13
N ALA A 103 11.96 -32.48 -32.68
CA ALA A 103 11.95 -33.46 -33.78
C ALA A 103 11.36 -34.82 -33.36
N HIS A 104 11.29 -35.08 -32.04
CA HIS A 104 10.78 -36.32 -31.47
C HIS A 104 9.31 -36.19 -31.02
N ARG A 105 8.45 -37.11 -31.46
CA ARG A 105 7.00 -37.08 -31.24
C ARG A 105 6.60 -36.97 -29.76
N TYR A 106 7.36 -37.60 -28.86
CA TYR A 106 7.13 -37.52 -27.42
C TYR A 106 7.40 -36.12 -26.84
N ILE A 107 8.49 -35.47 -27.28
CA ILE A 107 8.85 -34.11 -26.86
C ILE A 107 7.79 -33.11 -27.33
N TYR A 108 7.26 -33.30 -28.54
CA TYR A 108 6.16 -32.48 -29.08
C TYR A 108 4.87 -32.59 -28.25
N TYR A 109 4.48 -33.80 -27.82
CA TYR A 109 3.30 -33.97 -26.96
C TYR A 109 3.48 -33.34 -25.58
N ILE A 110 4.64 -33.52 -24.93
CA ILE A 110 4.94 -32.89 -23.64
C ILE A 110 4.92 -31.37 -23.78
N SER A 111 5.55 -30.85 -24.83
CA SER A 111 5.59 -29.42 -25.12
C SER A 111 4.19 -28.81 -25.25
N ASN A 112 3.28 -29.45 -26.00
CA ASN A 112 1.90 -28.99 -26.15
C ASN A 112 1.10 -29.11 -24.84
N LEU A 113 1.36 -30.15 -24.03
CA LEU A 113 0.72 -30.30 -22.72
C LEU A 113 1.14 -29.17 -21.77
N LEU A 114 2.44 -28.90 -21.70
CA LEU A 114 3.03 -27.87 -20.83
C LEU A 114 2.61 -26.46 -21.25
N SER A 115 2.71 -26.15 -22.55
CA SER A 115 2.44 -24.80 -23.05
C SER A 115 0.96 -24.51 -23.30
N GLY A 116 0.15 -25.53 -23.61
CA GLY A 116 -1.26 -25.35 -23.95
C GLY A 116 -2.20 -25.53 -22.76
N PHE A 117 -1.98 -26.55 -21.93
CA PHE A 117 -2.93 -26.97 -20.90
C PHE A 117 -2.44 -26.67 -19.49
N VAL A 118 -1.32 -27.28 -19.09
CA VAL A 118 -0.87 -27.23 -17.69
C VAL A 118 -0.41 -25.82 -17.33
N GLY A 119 0.41 -25.17 -18.16
CA GLY A 119 0.86 -23.80 -17.90
C GLY A 119 -0.30 -22.79 -17.82
N ASN A 120 -1.26 -22.87 -18.74
CA ASN A 120 -2.43 -21.98 -18.75
C ASN A 120 -3.42 -22.27 -17.61
N SER A 121 -3.43 -23.48 -17.06
CA SER A 121 -4.31 -23.83 -15.93
C SER A 121 -4.01 -23.02 -14.68
N PHE A 122 -2.75 -22.61 -14.45
CA PHE A 122 -2.39 -21.73 -13.34
C PHE A 122 -3.00 -20.33 -13.50
N ALA A 123 -2.99 -19.76 -14.70
CA ALA A 123 -3.66 -18.49 -14.96
C ALA A 123 -5.18 -18.58 -14.73
N ALA A 124 -5.80 -19.68 -15.14
CA ALA A 124 -7.22 -19.92 -14.89
C ALA A 124 -7.54 -20.09 -13.40
N ALA A 125 -6.71 -20.86 -12.68
CA ALA A 125 -6.88 -21.06 -11.23
C ALA A 125 -6.73 -19.75 -10.46
N TYR A 126 -5.73 -18.93 -10.81
CA TYR A 126 -5.59 -17.58 -10.25
C TYR A 126 -6.81 -16.72 -10.56
N GLY A 127 -7.31 -16.72 -11.80
CA GLY A 127 -8.50 -15.95 -12.18
C GLY A 127 -9.72 -16.27 -11.30
N VAL A 128 -9.91 -17.53 -10.94
CA VAL A 128 -10.98 -17.95 -10.00
C VAL A 128 -10.70 -17.46 -8.58
N LEU A 129 -9.47 -17.63 -8.07
CA LEU A 129 -9.10 -17.17 -6.73
C LEU A 129 -9.26 -15.64 -6.58
N ASN A 130 -8.78 -14.87 -7.57
CA ASN A 130 -8.94 -13.42 -7.62
C ASN A 130 -10.43 -13.03 -7.65
N ALA A 131 -11.26 -13.75 -8.40
CA ALA A 131 -12.70 -13.48 -8.43
C ALA A 131 -13.38 -13.71 -7.07
N VAL A 132 -13.04 -14.79 -6.37
CA VAL A 132 -13.57 -15.07 -5.02
C VAL A 132 -13.14 -13.97 -4.05
N TRP A 133 -11.87 -13.58 -4.09
CA TRP A 133 -11.35 -12.49 -3.27
C TRP A 133 -11.99 -11.14 -3.60
N SER A 134 -12.18 -10.84 -4.88
CA SER A 134 -12.84 -9.63 -5.37
C SER A 134 -14.30 -9.56 -4.90
N VAL A 135 -15.05 -10.67 -4.92
CA VAL A 135 -16.42 -10.73 -4.38
C VAL A 135 -16.42 -10.46 -2.87
N TYR A 136 -15.48 -11.04 -2.13
CA TYR A 136 -15.32 -10.77 -0.70
C TYR A 136 -15.05 -9.28 -0.43
N LEU A 137 -14.15 -8.65 -1.18
CA LEU A 137 -13.84 -7.22 -1.05
C LEU A 137 -15.06 -6.35 -1.35
N ILE A 138 -15.80 -6.63 -2.43
CA ILE A 138 -17.03 -5.90 -2.78
C ILE A 138 -18.05 -6.01 -1.66
N TRP A 139 -18.29 -7.22 -1.14
CA TRP A 139 -19.23 -7.45 -0.04
C TRP A 139 -18.81 -6.67 1.22
N ARG A 140 -17.54 -6.75 1.60
CA ARG A 140 -16.98 -6.05 2.76
C ARG A 140 -17.15 -4.54 2.63
N PHE A 141 -16.72 -3.95 1.53
CA PHE A 141 -16.79 -2.50 1.33
C PHE A 141 -18.20 -1.99 1.12
N HIS A 142 -19.11 -2.82 0.60
CA HIS A 142 -20.53 -2.49 0.59
C HIS A 142 -21.10 -2.40 2.01
N GLY A 143 -20.67 -3.29 2.92
CA GLY A 143 -21.01 -3.22 4.34
C GLY A 143 -20.51 -1.94 5.01
N HIS A 144 -19.23 -1.61 4.81
CA HIS A 144 -18.62 -0.38 5.34
C HIS A 144 -19.33 0.89 4.82
N ASP A 145 -19.57 0.95 3.51
CA ASP A 145 -20.26 2.08 2.87
C ASP A 145 -21.68 2.28 3.45
N ARG A 146 -22.45 1.19 3.58
CA ARG A 146 -23.79 1.24 4.17
C ARG A 146 -23.77 1.70 5.63
N ALA A 147 -22.77 1.28 6.40
CA ALA A 147 -22.63 1.65 7.80
C ALA A 147 -22.25 3.13 7.96
N CYS A 148 -21.27 3.62 7.20
CA CYS A 148 -20.90 5.04 7.19
C CYS A 148 -22.04 5.97 6.76
N MET A 149 -22.88 5.54 5.81
CA MET A 149 -24.04 6.32 5.38
C MET A 149 -25.13 6.43 6.45
N ARG A 150 -25.15 5.51 7.42
CA ARG A 150 -26.09 5.51 8.56
C ARG A 150 -25.54 6.21 9.79
N SER A 151 -24.23 6.21 9.98
CA SER A 151 -23.57 6.88 11.11
C SER A 151 -23.68 8.41 10.99
N SER A 152 -24.17 9.07 12.05
CA SER A 152 -24.18 10.53 12.18
C SER A 152 -22.78 11.10 12.39
N ALA A 153 -21.92 10.40 13.15
CA ALA A 153 -20.54 10.81 13.42
C ALA A 153 -19.70 10.92 12.14
N ALA A 154 -19.92 10.02 11.16
CA ALA A 154 -19.21 10.05 9.89
C ALA A 154 -19.76 11.10 8.88
N ALA A 155 -20.82 11.85 9.22
CA ALA A 155 -21.49 12.78 8.31
C ALA A 155 -20.57 13.78 7.60
N PRO A 156 -19.59 14.43 8.28
CA PRO A 156 -18.69 15.39 7.65
C PRO A 156 -17.80 14.79 6.55
N PHE A 157 -17.55 13.47 6.58
CA PHE A 157 -16.64 12.78 5.68
C PHE A 157 -17.32 11.80 4.72
N ARG A 158 -18.67 11.75 4.70
CA ARG A 158 -19.45 10.78 3.91
C ARG A 158 -19.05 10.74 2.45
N ASP A 159 -18.88 11.88 1.80
CA ASP A 159 -18.52 11.91 0.37
C ASP A 159 -17.14 11.30 0.10
N ARG A 160 -16.17 11.56 1.00
CA ARG A 160 -14.82 11.01 0.90
C ARG A 160 -14.81 9.50 1.17
N LEU A 161 -15.54 9.06 2.19
CA LEU A 161 -15.72 7.64 2.54
C LEU A 161 -16.40 6.87 1.40
N HIS A 162 -17.54 7.38 0.93
CA HIS A 162 -18.31 6.77 -0.16
C HIS A 162 -17.45 6.63 -1.41
N ARG A 163 -16.78 7.71 -1.84
CA ARG A 163 -15.89 7.67 -3.01
C ARG A 163 -14.78 6.64 -2.86
N ARG A 164 -14.16 6.54 -1.67
CA ARG A 164 -13.10 5.57 -1.40
C ARG A 164 -13.61 4.13 -1.51
N PHE A 165 -14.73 3.80 -0.88
CA PHE A 165 -15.29 2.46 -0.96
C PHE A 165 -15.81 2.13 -2.37
N GLN A 166 -16.31 3.11 -3.10
CA GLN A 166 -16.65 2.94 -4.53
C GLN A 166 -15.41 2.61 -5.36
N TYR A 167 -14.27 3.28 -5.14
CA TYR A 167 -13.03 2.95 -5.85
C TYR A 167 -12.55 1.53 -5.57
N PHE A 168 -12.64 1.05 -4.32
CA PHE A 168 -12.33 -0.34 -4.02
C PHE A 168 -13.30 -1.31 -4.72
N LYS A 169 -14.61 -1.06 -4.64
CA LYS A 169 -15.63 -1.89 -5.31
C LYS A 169 -15.39 -1.96 -6.82
N TRP A 170 -15.13 -0.83 -7.47
CA TRP A 170 -14.85 -0.77 -8.91
C TRP A 170 -13.57 -1.50 -9.29
N HIS A 171 -12.49 -1.27 -8.54
CA HIS A 171 -11.23 -1.98 -8.78
C HIS A 171 -11.40 -3.50 -8.65
N SER A 172 -12.00 -3.97 -7.55
CA SER A 172 -12.26 -5.40 -7.34
C SER A 172 -13.19 -5.98 -8.41
N LEU A 173 -14.23 -5.26 -8.83
CA LEU A 173 -15.12 -5.72 -9.89
C LEU A 173 -14.39 -5.89 -11.22
N VAL A 174 -13.64 -4.87 -11.64
CA VAL A 174 -12.93 -4.89 -12.93
C VAL A 174 -11.81 -5.94 -12.91
N SER A 175 -11.01 -6.00 -11.84
CA SER A 175 -9.94 -6.99 -11.73
C SER A 175 -10.49 -8.42 -11.67
N GLY A 176 -11.54 -8.68 -10.88
CA GLY A 176 -12.15 -10.01 -10.79
C GLY A 176 -12.73 -10.50 -12.12
N ILE A 177 -13.46 -9.65 -12.84
CA ILE A 177 -13.99 -9.99 -14.18
C ILE A 177 -12.85 -10.21 -15.17
N THR A 178 -11.87 -9.30 -15.18
CA THR A 178 -10.73 -9.37 -16.10
C THR A 178 -9.93 -10.65 -15.86
N GLY A 179 -9.67 -11.01 -14.61
CA GLY A 179 -8.99 -12.25 -14.24
C GLY A 179 -9.74 -13.52 -14.68
N LEU A 180 -11.06 -13.56 -14.52
CA LEU A 180 -11.87 -14.70 -15.00
C LEU A 180 -11.84 -14.83 -16.52
N VAL A 181 -12.05 -13.71 -17.23
CA VAL A 181 -12.05 -13.70 -18.70
C VAL A 181 -10.66 -14.05 -19.23
N ALA A 182 -9.59 -13.51 -18.62
CA ALA A 182 -8.22 -13.83 -18.97
C ALA A 182 -7.91 -15.32 -18.71
N GLY A 183 -8.35 -15.87 -17.58
CA GLY A 183 -8.20 -17.29 -17.25
C GLY A 183 -8.94 -18.22 -18.22
N ALA A 184 -10.16 -17.87 -18.61
CA ALA A 184 -10.91 -18.62 -19.61
C ALA A 184 -10.29 -18.50 -21.02
N ALA A 185 -9.87 -17.29 -21.40
CA ALA A 185 -9.23 -17.01 -22.68
C ALA A 185 -7.87 -17.71 -22.79
N SER A 186 -7.08 -17.76 -21.71
CA SER A 186 -5.78 -18.46 -21.70
C SER A 186 -5.95 -19.95 -21.95
N MET A 187 -6.95 -20.60 -21.32
CA MET A 187 -7.27 -22.00 -21.57
C MET A 187 -7.72 -22.24 -23.01
N LEU A 188 -8.37 -21.27 -23.64
CA LEU A 188 -8.82 -21.39 -25.01
C LEU A 188 -7.67 -21.31 -26.04
N THR A 189 -6.57 -20.63 -25.71
CA THR A 189 -5.43 -20.45 -26.62
C THR A 189 -4.86 -21.78 -27.14
N CYS A 190 -5.01 -22.88 -26.38
CA CYS A 190 -4.57 -24.21 -26.80
C CYS A 190 -5.36 -24.78 -28.00
N LYS A 191 -6.59 -24.31 -28.22
CA LYS A 191 -7.50 -24.80 -29.27
C LYS A 191 -7.87 -23.75 -30.31
N ARG A 192 -7.94 -22.47 -29.93
CA ARG A 192 -8.44 -21.41 -30.82
C ARG A 192 -7.59 -20.14 -30.70
N TRP A 193 -7.12 -19.65 -31.85
CA TRP A 193 -6.25 -18.47 -31.93
C TRP A 193 -6.92 -17.18 -31.42
N TRP A 194 -8.25 -17.07 -31.51
CA TRP A 194 -8.98 -15.89 -31.02
C TRP A 194 -8.93 -15.74 -29.49
N GLY A 195 -8.51 -16.78 -28.75
CA GLY A 195 -8.18 -16.63 -27.33
C GLY A 195 -7.10 -15.57 -27.10
N TYR A 196 -6.09 -15.47 -27.99
CA TYR A 196 -5.09 -14.41 -27.92
C TYR A 196 -5.68 -13.02 -28.14
N VAL A 197 -6.67 -12.88 -29.03
CA VAL A 197 -7.37 -11.60 -29.28
C VAL A 197 -8.13 -11.15 -28.03
N MET A 198 -8.73 -12.08 -27.28
CA MET A 198 -9.43 -11.78 -26.02
C MET A 198 -8.47 -11.43 -24.87
N LEU A 199 -7.24 -11.97 -24.87
CA LEU A 199 -6.25 -11.67 -23.84
C LEU A 199 -5.70 -10.24 -23.92
N ILE A 200 -5.57 -9.67 -25.12
CA ILE A 200 -5.04 -8.30 -25.31
C ILE A 200 -5.80 -7.25 -24.48
N PRO A 201 -7.14 -7.11 -24.58
CA PRO A 201 -7.87 -6.14 -23.76
C PRO A 201 -7.80 -6.46 -22.27
N CYS A 202 -7.72 -7.74 -21.88
CA CYS A 202 -7.54 -8.12 -20.48
C CYS A 202 -6.20 -7.64 -19.92
N MET A 203 -5.11 -7.79 -20.67
CA MET A 203 -3.79 -7.30 -20.28
C MET A 203 -3.78 -5.77 -20.11
N LEU A 204 -4.41 -5.03 -21.03
CA LEU A 204 -4.53 -3.58 -20.92
C LEU A 204 -5.34 -3.15 -19.69
N LEU A 205 -6.43 -3.87 -19.38
CA LEU A 205 -7.24 -3.63 -18.19
C LEU A 205 -6.48 -3.92 -16.90
N GLU A 206 -5.70 -5.01 -16.84
CA GLU A 206 -4.86 -5.32 -15.66
C GLU A 206 -3.77 -4.26 -15.43
N VAL A 207 -3.13 -3.77 -16.50
CA VAL A 207 -2.19 -2.64 -16.42
C VAL A 207 -2.90 -1.40 -15.88
N GLY A 208 -4.09 -1.11 -16.39
CA GLY A 208 -4.93 -0.02 -15.90
C GLY A 208 -5.33 -0.18 -14.43
N CYS A 209 -5.72 -1.37 -14.00
CA CYS A 209 -6.09 -1.68 -12.62
C CYS A 209 -4.89 -1.51 -11.68
N ASN A 210 -3.71 -2.01 -12.06
CA ASN A 210 -2.50 -1.83 -11.27
C ASN A 210 -2.09 -0.36 -11.16
N GLN A 211 -2.22 0.42 -12.23
CA GLN A 211 -1.96 1.86 -12.17
C GLN A 211 -2.99 2.59 -11.31
N PHE A 212 -4.26 2.23 -11.44
CA PHE A 212 -5.33 2.76 -10.59
C PHE A 212 -5.07 2.43 -9.11
N TRP A 213 -4.65 1.21 -8.80
CA TRP A 213 -4.25 0.82 -7.45
C TRP A 213 -3.15 1.72 -6.91
N ARG A 214 -2.04 1.85 -7.65
CA ARG A 214 -0.87 2.66 -7.22
C ARG A 214 -1.21 4.12 -6.99
N VAL A 215 -2.06 4.69 -7.85
CA VAL A 215 -2.37 6.14 -7.80
C VAL A 215 -3.49 6.45 -6.82
N GLN A 216 -4.53 5.62 -6.72
CA GLN A 216 -5.79 5.97 -6.02
C GLN A 216 -6.08 5.16 -4.76
N LEU A 217 -5.70 3.87 -4.71
CA LEU A 217 -6.09 2.97 -3.62
C LEU A 217 -4.97 2.73 -2.62
N GLY A 218 -3.78 2.41 -3.12
CA GLY A 218 -2.59 2.12 -2.34
C GLY A 218 -2.17 3.30 -1.48
N TYR A 219 -1.52 2.98 -0.37
CA TYR A 219 -0.95 3.94 0.54
C TYR A 219 0.16 3.25 1.33
N ASP A 220 1.11 4.06 1.78
CA ASP A 220 2.10 3.66 2.77
C ASP A 220 1.65 4.19 4.14
N ARG A 221 1.87 3.39 5.17
CA ARG A 221 1.61 3.77 6.56
C ARG A 221 2.73 3.28 7.47
N PRO A 222 2.99 3.96 8.60
CA PRO A 222 3.91 3.45 9.60
C PRO A 222 3.40 2.13 10.18
N ILE A 223 4.33 1.19 10.32
CA ILE A 223 4.09 -0.18 10.84
C ILE A 223 4.40 -0.18 12.34
N VAL A 224 3.60 -0.87 13.16
CA VAL A 224 3.95 -1.02 14.59
C VAL A 224 5.19 -1.90 14.71
N THR A 225 6.24 -1.36 15.30
CA THR A 225 7.48 -2.08 15.64
C THR A 225 7.67 -2.15 17.15
N GLU A 226 8.45 -3.13 17.62
CA GLU A 226 8.78 -3.31 19.05
C GLU A 226 9.50 -2.09 19.66
N HIS A 227 10.23 -1.34 18.82
CA HIS A 227 10.74 -0.02 19.16
C HIS A 227 9.75 1.01 18.61
N PRO A 228 9.03 1.76 19.46
CA PRO A 228 8.07 2.77 19.02
C PRO A 228 8.83 3.97 18.47
N HIS A 229 9.33 3.84 17.25
CA HIS A 229 9.65 4.99 16.45
C HIS A 229 8.34 5.44 15.80
N TRP A 230 7.86 6.61 16.22
CA TRP A 230 6.88 7.50 15.58
C TRP A 230 5.42 7.04 15.32
N GLY A 231 4.47 7.73 16.00
CA GLY A 231 3.66 8.75 15.32
C GLY A 231 2.39 8.33 14.57
N LEU A 232 1.71 7.25 14.97
CA LEU A 232 0.32 6.98 14.54
C LEU A 232 -0.49 6.09 15.50
N ILE A 233 0.10 5.67 16.62
CA ILE A 233 -0.68 5.69 17.85
C ILE A 233 -0.82 7.19 18.11
N PRO A 234 -2.03 7.76 18.18
CA PRO A 234 -2.16 9.09 18.76
C PRO A 234 -1.29 9.06 20.02
N ASP A 235 -0.39 10.02 20.22
CA ASP A 235 0.03 10.31 21.58
C ASP A 235 -1.29 10.52 22.30
N TYR A 236 -1.73 9.49 23.01
CA TYR A 236 -2.84 9.58 23.93
C TYR A 236 -2.24 10.44 25.03
N ARG A 237 -2.22 11.77 24.79
CA ARG A 237 -2.20 12.71 25.88
C ARG A 237 -3.33 12.21 26.75
N GLU A 238 -3.02 11.90 28.00
CA GLU A 238 -4.01 11.72 29.06
C GLU A 238 -4.81 13.02 29.19
N SER A 239 -5.62 13.37 28.18
CA SER A 239 -6.72 14.30 28.33
C SER A 239 -7.79 13.49 29.02
N LYS A 240 -7.74 13.54 30.35
CA LYS A 240 -8.88 13.28 31.22
C LYS A 240 -9.98 14.23 30.78
N GLU A 241 -10.85 13.81 29.86
CA GLU A 241 -12.20 14.32 29.73
C GLU A 241 -12.98 13.42 28.77
N ASP A 242 -14.20 13.09 29.19
CA ASP A 242 -15.13 12.13 28.62
C ASP A 242 -15.69 12.57 27.24
N GLU A 243 -14.84 12.84 26.26
CA GLU A 243 -15.26 13.07 24.88
C GLU A 243 -15.24 11.75 24.07
N GLU A 244 -16.36 11.45 23.42
CA GLU A 244 -16.62 10.22 22.66
C GLU A 244 -15.44 9.83 21.76
N GLU A 245 -14.79 8.70 22.03
CA GLU A 245 -13.52 8.21 21.45
C GLU A 245 -13.49 8.08 19.90
N ASP A 246 -14.66 8.11 19.25
CA ASP A 246 -14.78 8.24 17.80
C ASP A 246 -14.40 9.65 17.29
N SER A 247 -14.50 10.66 18.16
CA SER A 247 -14.04 12.03 17.92
C SER A 247 -12.55 12.05 17.60
N ILE A 248 -11.69 11.36 18.37
CA ILE A 248 -10.23 11.42 18.18
C ILE A 248 -9.83 10.97 16.78
N LEU A 249 -10.45 9.90 16.26
CA LEU A 249 -10.14 9.38 14.93
C LEU A 249 -10.67 10.31 13.83
N LEU A 250 -11.86 10.86 14.02
CA LEU A 250 -12.47 11.84 13.11
C LEU A 250 -11.75 13.18 13.13
N ASP A 251 -11.24 13.62 14.27
CA ASP A 251 -10.44 14.83 14.48
C ASP A 251 -9.05 14.68 13.88
N THR A 252 -8.44 13.52 14.04
CA THR A 252 -7.18 13.18 13.34
C THR A 252 -7.40 13.20 11.83
N LEU A 253 -8.51 12.64 11.34
CA LEU A 253 -8.86 12.70 9.92
C LEU A 253 -9.11 14.14 9.45
N ALA A 254 -9.82 14.96 10.24
CA ALA A 254 -10.05 16.37 9.96
C ALA A 254 -8.73 17.14 9.85
N SER A 255 -7.83 16.92 10.81
CA SER A 255 -6.49 17.51 10.85
C SER A 255 -5.67 17.13 9.61
N VAL A 256 -5.63 15.84 9.25
CA VAL A 256 -4.93 15.38 8.04
C VAL A 256 -5.50 15.98 6.77
N ILE A 257 -6.82 16.10 6.66
CA ILE A 257 -7.46 16.77 5.52
C ILE A 257 -7.12 18.26 5.49
N GLY A 258 -7.13 18.94 6.64
CA GLY A 258 -6.72 20.34 6.78
C GLY A 258 -5.28 20.56 6.31
N MET A 259 -4.36 19.71 6.78
CA MET A 259 -2.95 19.72 6.36
C MET A 259 -2.79 19.47 4.87
N GLN A 260 -3.48 18.47 4.33
CA GLN A 260 -3.46 18.19 2.90
C GLN A 260 -3.89 19.40 2.08
N ASN A 261 -4.95 20.11 2.50
CA ASN A 261 -5.41 21.31 1.83
C ASN A 261 -4.38 22.45 1.93
N ALA A 262 -3.66 22.57 3.06
CA ALA A 262 -2.58 23.54 3.20
C ALA A 262 -1.37 23.26 2.28
N LEU A 263 -1.13 21.99 1.94
CA LEU A 263 -0.07 21.57 1.02
C LEU A 263 -0.47 21.67 -0.48
N THR A 264 -1.69 22.12 -0.79
CA THR A 264 -2.09 22.34 -2.19
C THR A 264 -1.54 23.67 -2.73
N PRO A 265 -1.10 23.71 -4.01
CA PRO A 265 -0.45 24.90 -4.59
C PRO A 265 -1.34 26.14 -4.67
N LEU A 266 -2.66 26.01 -4.48
CA LEU A 266 -3.59 27.10 -4.21
C LEU A 266 -4.30 26.81 -2.87
N PRO A 267 -3.71 27.20 -1.73
CA PRO A 267 -4.28 26.91 -0.42
C PRO A 267 -5.63 27.62 -0.28
N THR A 268 -6.70 26.86 0.01
CA THR A 268 -8.06 27.40 0.05
C THR A 268 -8.46 27.96 1.44
N SER A 269 -7.75 27.60 2.53
CA SER A 269 -7.93 28.22 3.86
C SER A 269 -6.95 27.74 4.96
N MET A 270 -6.59 28.68 5.86
CA MET A 270 -6.44 28.56 7.33
C MET A 270 -5.42 27.60 7.98
N ILE A 271 -4.26 27.33 7.40
CA ILE A 271 -3.09 26.99 8.24
C ILE A 271 -2.03 28.06 8.03
N ASP A 272 -1.71 28.77 9.11
CA ASP A 272 -0.70 29.83 9.18
C ASP A 272 0.71 29.21 9.16
N VAL A 273 1.03 28.44 8.13
CA VAL A 273 2.40 27.98 7.90
C VAL A 273 3.13 29.11 7.20
N ASP A 274 4.08 29.71 7.89
CA ASP A 274 5.01 30.63 7.26
C ASP A 274 5.95 29.84 6.32
N TRP A 275 5.66 29.91 5.02
CA TRP A 275 6.44 29.29 3.95
C TRP A 275 7.75 30.01 3.64
N THR A 276 7.99 31.17 4.27
CA THR A 276 9.20 31.96 4.09
C THR A 276 10.30 31.61 5.09
N SER A 277 9.92 31.13 6.29
CA SER A 277 10.86 30.72 7.33
C SER A 277 11.19 29.23 7.29
N LEU A 278 12.49 28.90 7.28
CA LEU A 278 12.98 27.52 7.38
C LEU A 278 12.59 26.87 8.72
N ASP A 279 12.67 27.60 9.83
CA ASP A 279 12.32 27.08 11.14
C ASP A 279 10.84 26.75 11.26
N SER A 280 9.98 27.56 10.62
CA SER A 280 8.54 27.28 10.51
C SER A 280 8.29 25.99 9.74
N LEU A 281 8.93 25.83 8.57
CA LEU A 281 8.79 24.62 7.75
C LEU A 281 9.30 23.36 8.47
N LEU A 282 10.47 23.42 9.11
CA LEU A 282 11.02 22.28 9.84
C LEU A 282 10.16 21.93 11.07
N SER A 283 9.65 22.95 11.79
CA SER A 283 8.73 22.72 12.91
C SER A 283 7.42 22.09 12.42
N PHE A 284 6.88 22.54 11.29
CA PHE A 284 5.73 21.93 10.64
C PHE A 284 6.00 20.46 10.25
N ILE A 285 7.16 20.16 9.68
CA ILE A 285 7.54 18.79 9.29
C ILE A 285 7.63 17.87 10.52
N VAL A 286 8.24 18.33 11.61
CA VAL A 286 8.39 17.55 12.85
C VAL A 286 7.05 17.36 13.54
N ASN A 287 6.28 18.43 13.73
CA ASN A 287 4.97 18.39 14.39
C ASN A 287 3.98 17.48 13.66
N ASN A 288 4.16 17.29 12.35
CA ASN A 288 3.31 16.43 11.53
C ASN A 288 3.97 15.09 11.20
N HIS A 289 5.02 14.69 11.93
CA HIS A 289 5.72 13.41 11.76
C HIS A 289 6.15 13.12 10.32
N LEU A 290 6.59 14.13 9.58
CA LEU A 290 7.10 14.02 8.20
C LEU A 290 8.63 13.97 8.14
N PHE A 291 9.30 14.07 9.30
CA PHE A 291 10.75 14.22 9.37
C PHE A 291 11.52 13.02 8.81
N ASP A 292 11.12 11.79 9.13
CA ASP A 292 11.77 10.60 8.58
C ASP A 292 11.58 10.49 7.06
N SER A 293 10.39 10.86 6.57
CA SER A 293 10.12 10.93 5.14
C SER A 293 10.97 12.01 4.45
N LEU A 294 11.20 13.16 5.10
CA LEU A 294 12.12 14.19 4.62
C LEU A 294 13.56 13.65 4.57
N CYS A 295 14.04 13.02 5.64
CA CYS A 295 15.40 12.45 5.68
C CYS A 295 15.59 11.38 4.60
N GLY A 296 14.62 10.48 4.44
CA GLY A 296 14.64 9.48 3.37
C GLY A 296 14.67 10.12 1.98
N TRP A 297 13.81 11.12 1.75
CA TRP A 297 13.78 11.85 0.48
C TRP A 297 15.10 12.59 0.20
N LEU A 298 15.66 13.29 1.19
CA LEU A 298 16.93 13.97 1.06
C LEU A 298 18.08 12.99 0.74
N ALA A 299 18.05 11.78 1.29
CA ALA A 299 19.07 10.76 1.01
C ALA A 299 18.95 10.20 -0.42
N THR A 300 17.74 9.89 -0.89
CA THR A 300 17.55 9.08 -2.10
C THR A 300 17.18 9.87 -3.35
N HIS A 301 16.53 11.03 -3.21
CA HIS A 301 15.88 11.68 -4.34
C HIS A 301 16.88 12.35 -5.29
N SER A 302 16.64 12.26 -6.61
CA SER A 302 17.59 12.71 -7.63
C SER A 302 17.67 14.23 -7.78
N SER A 303 16.66 14.98 -7.35
CA SER A 303 16.67 16.45 -7.40
C SER A 303 17.60 17.08 -6.35
N VAL A 304 17.98 16.32 -5.32
CA VAL A 304 18.81 16.81 -4.22
C VAL A 304 20.27 16.80 -4.67
N PRO A 305 20.98 17.95 -4.65
CA PRO A 305 22.35 18.03 -5.12
C PRO A 305 23.29 17.10 -4.36
N ILE A 306 24.20 16.44 -5.10
CA ILE A 306 25.13 15.45 -4.55
C ILE A 306 26.02 16.06 -3.46
N ASP A 307 26.45 17.30 -3.63
CA ASP A 307 27.28 18.01 -2.65
C ASP A 307 26.53 18.21 -1.33
N PHE A 308 25.23 18.55 -1.39
CA PHE A 308 24.38 18.68 -0.21
C PHE A 308 24.19 17.33 0.49
N LYS A 309 23.95 16.25 -0.28
CA LYS A 309 23.84 14.89 0.29
C LYS A 309 25.13 14.47 0.98
N ASN A 310 26.27 14.70 0.34
CA ASN A 310 27.57 14.35 0.87
C ASN A 310 27.98 15.21 2.08
N GLY A 311 27.48 16.43 2.19
CA GLY A 311 27.64 17.28 3.37
C GLY A 311 26.82 16.78 4.55
N MET A 312 25.54 16.43 4.31
CA MET A 312 24.58 16.14 5.38
C MET A 312 24.58 14.67 5.83
N PHE A 313 24.79 13.71 4.93
CA PHE A 313 24.74 12.27 5.21
C PHE A 313 26.13 11.62 5.24
N ARG A 314 27.18 12.38 5.54
CA ARG A 314 28.54 11.84 5.60
C ARG A 314 28.69 10.93 6.82
N LEU A 315 28.49 9.63 6.63
CA LEU A 315 28.90 8.65 7.64
C LEU A 315 30.43 8.66 7.75
N SER A 316 30.94 8.88 8.96
CA SER A 316 32.32 8.53 9.28
C SER A 316 32.49 7.01 9.17
N VAL A 317 33.67 6.56 8.71
CA VAL A 317 33.99 5.14 8.43
C VAL A 317 33.77 4.25 9.67
N GLU A 318 33.73 4.84 10.86
CA GLU A 318 33.56 4.16 12.15
C GLU A 318 32.10 3.85 12.51
N TYR A 319 31.12 4.51 11.89
CA TYR A 319 29.70 4.36 12.24
C TYR A 319 28.92 3.61 11.15
N LYS A 320 28.07 2.66 11.58
CA LYS A 320 27.15 1.93 10.68
C LYS A 320 25.79 2.59 10.56
N GLU A 321 25.44 3.46 11.49
CA GLU A 321 24.13 4.12 11.57
C GLU A 321 24.35 5.60 11.91
N MET A 322 23.53 6.48 11.33
CA MET A 322 23.55 7.92 11.56
C MET A 322 22.16 8.33 12.05
N THR A 323 22.10 8.95 13.22
CA THR A 323 20.86 9.55 13.73
C THR A 323 20.88 11.02 13.37
N LEU A 324 19.88 11.46 12.61
CA LEU A 324 19.66 12.86 12.30
C LEU A 324 18.59 13.43 13.22
N THR A 325 18.83 14.61 13.75
CA THR A 325 17.93 15.35 14.61
C THR A 325 17.59 16.70 14.00
N LEU A 326 16.50 17.31 14.45
CA LEU A 326 16.14 18.68 14.05
C LEU A 326 17.27 19.69 14.34
N ALA A 327 18.06 19.46 15.40
CA ALA A 327 19.19 20.31 15.74
C ALA A 327 20.28 20.28 14.66
N ASP A 328 20.50 19.14 14.01
CA ASP A 328 21.50 19.00 12.95
C ASP A 328 21.13 19.87 11.74
N PHE A 329 19.86 19.86 11.34
CA PHE A 329 19.34 20.72 10.27
C PHE A 329 19.42 22.21 10.62
N ARG A 330 19.19 22.58 11.89
CA ARG A 330 19.33 23.96 12.36
C ARG A 330 20.78 24.41 12.47
N SER A 331 21.71 23.49 12.70
CA SER A 331 23.14 23.78 12.83
C SER A 331 23.86 24.00 11.49
N LEU A 332 23.17 23.79 10.37
CA LEU A 332 23.77 23.96 9.03
C LEU A 332 24.26 25.40 8.79
N PRO A 333 25.38 25.56 8.04
CA PRO A 333 25.92 26.87 7.69
C PRO A 333 24.89 27.74 6.97
N ASP A 334 24.95 29.05 7.19
CA ASP A 334 24.01 30.01 6.58
C ASP A 334 24.01 29.97 5.04
N THR A 335 25.09 29.47 4.41
CA THR A 335 25.19 29.26 2.97
C THR A 335 24.28 28.14 2.44
N GLU A 336 24.01 27.12 3.25
CA GLU A 336 23.22 25.94 2.86
C GLU A 336 21.74 26.05 3.28
N ARG A 337 21.42 26.96 4.21
CA ARG A 337 20.05 27.18 4.70
C ARG A 337 19.03 27.56 3.61
N PRO A 338 19.34 28.45 2.65
CA PRO A 338 18.40 28.76 1.55
C PRO A 338 18.12 27.54 0.67
N GLN A 339 19.13 26.70 0.46
CA GLN A 339 19.00 25.48 -0.32
C GLN A 339 18.13 24.45 0.41
N LEU A 340 18.35 24.24 1.71
CA LEU A 340 17.50 23.38 2.54
C LEU A 340 16.06 23.88 2.58
N HIS A 341 15.85 25.20 2.64
CA HIS A 341 14.51 25.79 2.60
C HIS A 341 13.77 25.43 1.32
N GLN A 342 14.41 25.58 0.17
CA GLN A 342 13.82 25.19 -1.12
C GLN A 342 13.54 23.68 -1.17
N LEU A 343 14.48 22.85 -0.72
CA LEU A 343 14.31 21.39 -0.67
C LEU A 343 13.15 20.97 0.25
N CYS A 344 12.96 21.63 1.40
CA CYS A 344 11.82 21.37 2.29
C CYS A 344 10.49 21.74 1.61
N ARG A 345 10.45 22.84 0.86
CA ARG A 345 9.25 23.22 0.09
C ARG A 345 8.94 22.20 -0.99
N ASP A 346 9.94 21.80 -1.77
CA ASP A 346 9.79 20.83 -2.85
C ASP A 346 9.32 19.48 -2.29
N PHE A 347 9.90 19.02 -1.18
CA PHE A 347 9.46 17.84 -0.45
C PHE A 347 7.99 17.95 -0.03
N LEU A 348 7.59 19.05 0.61
CA LEU A 348 6.23 19.25 1.11
C LEU A 348 5.19 19.26 -0.03
N TYR A 349 5.50 19.85 -1.19
CA TYR A 349 4.61 19.85 -2.35
C TYR A 349 4.51 18.50 -3.06
N THR A 350 5.53 17.65 -2.93
CA THR A 350 5.63 16.35 -3.63
C THR A 350 5.37 15.20 -2.68
N GLU A 351 6.41 14.65 -2.05
CA GLU A 351 6.34 13.47 -1.18
C GLU A 351 5.56 13.72 0.10
N GLY A 352 5.73 14.88 0.75
CA GLY A 352 4.99 15.22 1.97
C GLY A 352 3.47 15.18 1.75
N ARG A 353 3.02 15.65 0.58
CA ARG A 353 1.63 15.55 0.15
C ARG A 353 1.20 14.10 -0.11
N GLN A 354 2.06 13.26 -0.71
CA GLN A 354 1.76 11.84 -0.91
C GLN A 354 1.63 11.09 0.42
N VAL A 355 2.50 11.37 1.40
CA VAL A 355 2.39 10.81 2.76
C VAL A 355 1.06 11.21 3.40
N MET A 356 0.65 12.47 3.29
CA MET A 356 -0.64 12.94 3.81
C MET A 356 -1.85 12.31 3.11
N LEU A 357 -1.79 12.15 1.79
CA LEU A 357 -2.78 11.36 1.04
C LEU A 357 -2.83 9.93 1.55
N GLY A 358 -1.69 9.27 1.76
CA GLY A 358 -1.62 7.92 2.29
C GLY A 358 -2.23 7.80 3.68
N ARG A 359 -1.98 8.76 4.56
CA ARG A 359 -2.59 8.83 5.90
C ARG A 359 -4.09 9.02 5.86
N GLU A 360 -4.59 9.94 5.02
CA GLU A 360 -6.03 10.14 4.83
C GLU A 360 -6.69 8.83 4.37
N ARG A 361 -6.09 8.18 3.37
CA ARG A 361 -6.56 6.90 2.83
C ARG A 361 -6.66 5.82 3.91
N TYR A 362 -5.64 5.68 4.73
CA TYR A 362 -5.63 4.75 5.86
C TYR A 362 -6.71 5.10 6.90
N LEU A 363 -6.79 6.36 7.32
CA LEU A 363 -7.77 6.81 8.33
C LEU A 363 -9.22 6.62 7.85
N LEU A 364 -9.52 6.90 6.58
CA LEU A 364 -10.85 6.66 6.01
C LEU A 364 -11.25 5.18 6.08
N GLU A 365 -10.31 4.25 5.93
CA GLU A 365 -10.62 2.83 6.12
C GLU A 365 -10.85 2.45 7.57
N MET A 366 -10.10 3.06 8.48
CA MET A 366 -10.29 2.88 9.92
C MET A 366 -11.67 3.38 10.34
N VAL A 367 -12.10 4.58 9.90
CA VAL A 367 -13.48 5.09 10.09
C VAL A 367 -14.50 4.15 9.47
N GLY A 368 -14.21 3.62 8.27
CA GLY A 368 -15.09 2.66 7.61
C GLY A 368 -15.33 1.41 8.42
N TYR A 369 -14.26 0.90 9.02
CA TYR A 369 -14.30 -0.31 9.83
C TYR A 369 -14.97 -0.07 11.19
N THR A 370 -14.80 1.10 11.82
CA THR A 370 -15.52 1.44 13.07
C THR A 370 -17.01 1.45 12.84
N ALA A 371 -17.47 2.27 11.89
CA ALA A 371 -18.89 2.40 11.58
C ALA A 371 -19.55 1.04 11.29
N TRP A 372 -18.85 0.13 10.60
CA TRP A 372 -19.34 -1.22 10.30
C TRP A 372 -19.36 -2.17 11.50
N LYS A 373 -18.45 -2.02 12.46
CA LYS A 373 -18.44 -2.85 13.67
C LYS A 373 -19.55 -2.43 14.65
N ASP A 374 -19.89 -1.14 14.65
CA ASP A 374 -20.82 -0.55 15.62
C ASP A 374 -22.29 -0.57 15.16
N GLY A 375 -22.56 -0.80 13.87
CA GLY A 375 -23.90 -0.79 13.27
C GLY A 375 -24.30 -2.11 12.62
#